data_AF-A0A2A5DPE8-F1
#
_entry.id   AF-A0A2A5DPE8-F1
#
_cell.length_a   1.000
_cell.length_b   1.000
_cell.length_c   1.000
_cell.angle_alpha   90.00
_cell.angle_beta   90.00
_cell.angle_gamma   90.00
#
_symmetry.space_group_name_H-M   'P 1'
#
loop_
_entity.id
_entity.type
_entity.pdbx_description
1 polymer ?
#
loop_
_entity_poly.entity_id
_entity_poly.type
_entity_poly.pdbx_seq_one_letter_code
_entity_poly.pdbx_strand_id
1 'polypeptide(L)'
;MNLIKKHFQRYREKTPWEFCQKITLEKTILSLVISFLLANLGVAERENNMRLGEIIFLGIFLFPIIETIFFQTVPIWVGRYCKANFTTLIIISTIIFTIAHAFQGIAAGITAGLVGGFYLAFSYVHWSEISHWTAIWVTTLSHSIHNAIIISLAILFGQL
;
A
#
# COMPACT_ATOMS: atom_id res chain seq x y z
N MET A 1 -5.14 -5.15 26.88
CA MET A 1 -4.56 -5.21 25.51
C MET A 1 -5.09 -4.01 24.73
N ASN A 2 -4.20 -3.18 24.16
CA ASN A 2 -4.59 -1.97 23.40
C ASN A 2 -5.51 -2.34 22.22
N LEU A 3 -6.54 -1.51 21.96
CA LEU A 3 -7.51 -1.67 20.87
C LEU A 3 -6.83 -1.85 19.50
N ILE A 4 -5.73 -1.14 19.24
CA ILE A 4 -4.96 -1.25 17.99
C ILE A 4 -4.38 -2.67 17.84
N LYS A 5 -3.79 -3.21 18.90
CA LYS A 5 -3.23 -4.57 18.87
C LYS A 5 -4.33 -5.61 18.64
N LYS A 6 -5.47 -5.45 19.31
CA LYS A 6 -6.64 -6.33 19.12
C LYS A 6 -7.18 -6.26 17.69
N HIS A 7 -7.18 -5.07 17.07
CA HIS A 7 -7.57 -4.89 15.67
C HIS A 7 -6.69 -5.71 14.73
N PHE A 8 -5.37 -5.56 14.82
CA PHE A 8 -4.44 -6.26 13.92
C PHE A 8 -4.38 -7.76 14.18
N GLN A 9 -4.64 -8.21 15.41
CA GLN A 9 -4.72 -9.65 15.72
C GLN A 9 -5.89 -10.35 15.05
N ARG A 10 -7.04 -9.68 14.89
CA ARG A 10 -8.23 -10.25 14.22
C ARG A 10 -7.98 -10.63 12.75
N TYR A 11 -6.92 -10.10 12.14
CA TYR A 11 -6.56 -10.50 10.78
C TYR A 11 -6.00 -11.93 10.70
N ARG A 12 -5.48 -12.48 11.82
CA ARG A 12 -4.97 -13.86 11.87
C ARG A 12 -6.06 -14.92 11.67
N GLU A 13 -7.31 -14.56 11.89
CA GLU A 13 -8.47 -15.44 11.76
C GLU A 13 -9.08 -15.40 10.35
N LYS A 14 -8.57 -14.55 9.45
CA LYS A 14 -9.17 -14.31 8.14
C LYS A 14 -8.57 -15.17 7.05
N THR A 15 -9.41 -15.57 6.10
CA THR A 15 -8.94 -16.11 4.83
C THR A 15 -8.20 -15.04 4.00
N PRO A 16 -7.35 -15.42 3.03
CA PRO A 16 -6.65 -14.48 2.16
C PRO A 16 -7.57 -13.44 1.51
N TRP A 17 -8.76 -13.87 1.07
CA TRP A 17 -9.70 -13.00 0.39
C TRP A 17 -10.37 -12.00 1.34
N GLU A 18 -10.88 -12.45 2.50
CA GLU A 18 -11.47 -11.57 3.50
C GLU A 18 -10.45 -10.57 4.06
N PHE A 19 -9.20 -11.01 4.22
CA PHE A 19 -8.08 -10.15 4.56
C PHE A 19 -7.89 -9.07 3.49
N CYS A 20 -7.77 -9.48 2.22
CA CYS A 20 -7.55 -8.59 1.08
C CYS A 20 -8.64 -7.52 0.98
N GLN A 21 -9.91 -7.91 1.06
CA GLN A 21 -11.03 -6.95 1.00
C GLN A 21 -10.96 -5.93 2.14
N LYS A 22 -10.79 -6.40 3.37
CA LYS A 22 -10.83 -5.53 4.56
C LYS A 22 -9.62 -4.60 4.63
N ILE A 23 -8.42 -5.13 4.39
CA ILE A 23 -7.18 -4.34 4.44
C ILE A 23 -7.18 -3.28 3.33
N THR A 24 -7.71 -3.62 2.15
CA THR A 24 -7.85 -2.68 1.03
C THR A 24 -8.84 -1.57 1.35
N LEU A 25 -9.98 -1.91 1.95
CA LEU A 25 -10.97 -0.92 2.35
C LEU A 25 -10.42 0.05 3.42
N GLU A 26 -9.79 -0.48 4.48
CA GLU A 26 -9.18 0.34 5.54
C GLU A 26 -8.11 1.28 4.97
N LYS A 27 -7.20 0.74 4.14
CA LYS A 27 -6.17 1.51 3.44
C LYS A 27 -6.80 2.61 2.60
N THR A 28 -7.81 2.28 1.80
CA THR A 28 -8.47 3.22 0.88
C THR A 28 -9.14 4.36 1.62
N ILE A 29 -9.92 4.04 2.67
CA ILE A 29 -10.59 5.06 3.49
C ILE A 29 -9.55 5.99 4.13
N LEU A 30 -8.50 5.42 4.74
CA LEU A 30 -7.49 6.24 5.39
C LEU A 30 -6.74 7.11 4.38
N SER A 31 -6.32 6.56 3.24
CA SER A 31 -5.66 7.33 2.17
C SER A 31 -6.53 8.48 1.68
N LEU A 32 -7.84 8.26 1.47
CA LEU A 32 -8.77 9.33 1.06
C LEU A 32 -8.93 10.41 2.13
N VAL A 33 -9.07 10.03 3.40
CA VAL A 33 -9.15 11.00 4.52
C VAL A 33 -7.87 11.84 4.59
N ILE A 34 -6.70 11.22 4.52
CA ILE A 34 -5.43 11.93 4.56
C ILE A 34 -5.24 12.81 3.32
N SER A 35 -5.59 12.32 2.13
CA SER A 35 -5.55 13.11 0.89
C SER A 35 -6.42 14.36 0.99
N PHE A 36 -7.65 14.21 1.50
CA PHE A 36 -8.55 15.34 1.73
C PHE A 36 -7.94 16.36 2.69
N LEU A 37 -7.36 15.93 3.81
CA LEU A 37 -6.71 16.85 4.76
C LEU A 37 -5.53 17.57 4.12
N LEU A 38 -4.69 16.89 3.35
CA LEU A 38 -3.54 17.49 2.66
C LEU A 38 -3.96 18.52 1.61
N ALA A 39 -5.02 18.23 0.86
CA ALA A 39 -5.59 19.18 -0.10
C ALA A 39 -6.08 20.46 0.59
N ASN A 40 -6.76 20.33 1.74
CA ASN A 40 -7.21 21.50 2.53
C ASN A 40 -6.03 22.29 3.16
N LEU A 41 -4.86 21.68 3.29
CA LEU A 41 -3.62 22.35 3.70
C LEU A 41 -2.86 22.99 2.53
N GLY A 42 -3.38 22.91 1.30
CA GLY A 42 -2.74 23.46 0.11
C GLY A 42 -1.52 22.67 -0.36
N VAL A 43 -1.37 21.41 0.06
CA VAL A 43 -0.29 20.55 -0.44
C VAL A 43 -0.59 20.20 -1.89
N ALA A 44 0.29 20.61 -2.81
CA ALA A 44 0.12 20.36 -4.22
C ALA A 44 0.05 18.86 -4.55
N GLU A 45 -0.87 18.50 -5.43
CA GLU A 45 -0.93 17.18 -6.03
C GLU A 45 0.14 17.02 -7.11
N ARG A 46 0.47 15.76 -7.45
CA ARG A 46 1.41 15.48 -8.53
C ARG A 46 0.75 15.78 -9.88
N GLU A 47 1.49 16.37 -10.80
CA GLU A 47 1.08 16.43 -12.20
C GLU A 47 1.27 15.05 -12.85
N ASN A 48 0.31 14.63 -13.68
CA ASN A 48 0.38 13.37 -14.39
C ASN A 48 0.32 13.62 -15.90
N ASN A 49 1.40 13.29 -16.60
CA ASN A 49 1.50 13.48 -18.05
C ASN A 49 1.23 12.19 -18.83
N MET A 50 0.83 11.11 -18.15
CA MET A 50 0.54 9.83 -18.79
C MET A 50 -0.84 9.83 -19.43
N ARG A 51 -1.00 9.08 -20.52
CA ARG A 51 -2.30 8.85 -21.15
C ARG A 51 -3.16 7.97 -20.24
N LEU A 52 -4.49 8.14 -20.32
CA LEU A 52 -5.44 7.36 -19.52
C LEU A 52 -5.21 5.84 -19.58
N GLY A 53 -4.93 5.30 -20.78
CA GLY A 53 -4.63 3.89 -20.96
C GLY A 53 -3.35 3.43 -20.24
N GLU A 54 -2.33 4.29 -20.19
CA GLU A 54 -1.09 4.03 -19.46
C GLU A 54 -1.33 4.07 -17.95
N ILE A 55 -2.11 5.03 -17.46
CA ILE A 55 -2.48 5.15 -16.04
C ILE A 55 -3.21 3.88 -15.57
N ILE A 56 -4.18 3.40 -16.36
CA ILE A 56 -4.93 2.19 -16.04
C ILE A 56 -4.01 0.97 -16.07
N PHE A 57 -3.27 0.76 -17.17
CA PHE A 57 -2.43 -0.43 -17.31
C PHE A 57 -1.30 -0.47 -16.27
N LEU A 58 -0.54 0.62 -16.14
CA LEU A 58 0.59 0.69 -15.22
C LEU A 58 0.11 0.73 -13.78
N GLY A 59 -0.87 1.57 -13.46
CA GLY A 59 -1.34 1.79 -12.09
C GLY A 59 -2.09 0.62 -11.49
N ILE A 60 -2.82 -0.16 -12.29
CA ILE A 60 -3.65 -1.28 -11.79
C ILE A 60 -2.92 -2.62 -11.92
N PHE A 61 -2.11 -2.83 -12.97
CA PHE A 61 -1.54 -4.14 -13.24
C PHE A 61 -0.03 -4.18 -13.02
N LEU A 62 0.74 -3.36 -13.75
CA LEU A 62 2.19 -3.53 -13.79
C LEU A 62 2.89 -3.04 -12.52
N PHE A 63 2.65 -1.81 -12.10
CA PHE A 63 3.32 -1.23 -10.92
C PHE A 63 2.98 -1.95 -9.63
N PRO A 64 1.72 -2.34 -9.32
CA PRO A 64 1.43 -3.12 -8.12
C PRO A 64 2.28 -4.39 -7.97
N ILE A 65 2.56 -5.09 -9.07
CA ILE A 65 3.42 -6.29 -9.08
C ILE A 65 4.87 -5.89 -8.80
N ILE A 66 5.41 -4.96 -9.59
CA ILE A 66 6.80 -4.50 -9.48
C ILE A 66 7.07 -3.96 -8.07
N GLU A 67 6.20 -3.09 -7.58
CA GLU A 67 6.33 -2.44 -6.29
C GLU A 67 6.22 -3.42 -5.13
N THR A 68 5.34 -4.43 -5.22
CA THR A 68 5.26 -5.48 -4.21
C THR A 68 6.54 -6.31 -4.16
N ILE A 69 7.19 -6.55 -5.29
CA ILE A 69 8.48 -7.25 -5.34
C ILE A 69 9.59 -6.38 -4.75
N PHE A 70 9.81 -5.18 -5.30
CA PHE A 70 10.98 -4.37 -4.94
C PHE A 70 10.88 -3.69 -3.59
N PHE A 71 9.67 -3.30 -3.16
CA PHE A 71 9.51 -2.49 -1.96
C PHE A 71 8.89 -3.23 -0.78
N GLN A 72 8.32 -4.41 -1.01
CA GLN A 72 7.82 -5.26 0.09
C GLN A 72 8.65 -6.54 0.19
N THR A 73 8.70 -7.33 -0.88
CA THR A 73 9.35 -8.64 -0.87
C THR A 73 10.84 -8.55 -0.56
N VAL A 74 11.61 -7.76 -1.31
CA VAL A 74 13.07 -7.66 -1.15
C VAL A 74 13.47 -7.10 0.22
N PRO A 75 12.94 -5.94 0.69
CA PRO A 75 13.32 -5.40 1.98
C PRO A 75 12.96 -6.33 3.15
N ILE A 76 11.80 -6.98 3.07
CA ILE A 76 11.35 -7.90 4.12
C ILE A 76 12.20 -9.17 4.12
N TRP A 77 12.57 -9.69 2.95
CA TRP A 77 13.47 -10.85 2.84
C TRP A 77 14.86 -10.54 3.41
N VAL A 78 15.46 -9.40 3.05
CA VAL A 78 16.74 -8.94 3.64
C VAL A 78 16.61 -8.75 5.14
N GLY A 79 15.53 -8.12 5.62
CA GLY A 79 15.29 -7.95 7.05
C GLY A 79 15.17 -9.29 7.80
N ARG A 80 14.51 -10.28 7.20
CA ARG A 80 14.41 -11.65 7.77
C ARG A 80 15.76 -12.34 7.81
N TYR A 81 16.60 -12.17 6.79
CA TYR A 81 17.98 -12.66 6.81
C TYR A 81 18.77 -12.06 7.99
N CYS A 82 18.54 -10.78 8.30
CA CYS A 82 19.09 -10.09 9.47
C CYS A 82 18.34 -10.37 10.79
N LYS A 83 17.41 -11.34 10.83
CA LYS A 83 16.60 -11.72 12.01
C LYS A 83 15.76 -10.56 12.58
N ALA A 84 15.35 -9.60 11.76
CA ALA A 84 14.46 -8.52 12.18
C ALA A 84 13.10 -9.06 12.60
N ASN A 85 12.50 -8.46 13.63
CA ASN A 85 11.17 -8.84 14.10
C ASN A 85 10.07 -8.27 13.19
N PHE A 86 8.83 -8.76 13.38
CA PHE A 86 7.64 -8.36 12.60
C PHE A 86 7.48 -6.84 12.45
N THR A 87 7.67 -6.10 13.54
CA THR A 87 7.46 -4.63 13.54
C THR A 87 8.58 -3.92 12.78
N THR A 88 9.83 -4.34 12.99
CA THR A 88 10.99 -3.79 12.28
C THR A 88 10.88 -4.00 10.77
N LEU A 89 10.40 -5.17 10.33
CA LEU A 89 10.17 -5.47 8.92
C LEU A 89 9.17 -4.49 8.29
N ILE A 90 8.04 -4.25 8.97
CA ILE A 90 7.01 -3.31 8.50
C ILE A 90 7.58 -1.90 8.39
N ILE A 91 8.28 -1.43 9.44
CA ILE A 91 8.83 -0.07 9.49
C ILE A 91 9.82 0.15 8.34
N ILE A 92 10.79 -0.75 8.16
CA ILE A 92 11.81 -0.61 7.11
C ILE A 92 11.16 -0.58 5.72
N SER A 93 10.27 -1.52 5.45
CA SER A 93 9.55 -1.64 4.17
C SER A 93 8.72 -0.38 3.88
N THR A 94 8.01 0.12 4.90
CA THR A 94 7.22 1.36 4.80
C THR A 94 8.10 2.56 4.53
N ILE A 95 9.22 2.72 5.22
CA ILE A 95 10.15 3.84 5.03
C ILE A 95 10.70 3.85 3.60
N ILE A 96 11.15 2.69 3.09
CA ILE A 96 11.69 2.58 1.73
C ILE A 96 10.61 2.97 0.70
N PHE A 97 9.38 2.45 0.86
CA PHE A 97 8.27 2.78 -0.03
C PHE A 97 7.86 4.26 0.04
N THR A 98 7.91 4.84 1.25
CA THR A 98 7.66 6.26 1.50
C THR A 98 8.66 7.14 0.78
N ILE A 99 9.96 6.82 0.91
CA ILE A 99 11.03 7.57 0.24
C ILE A 99 10.85 7.50 -1.29
N ALA A 100 10.57 6.33 -1.84
CA ALA A 100 10.34 6.16 -3.27
C ALA A 100 9.19 7.05 -3.80
N HIS A 101 8.12 7.20 -3.01
CA HIS A 101 6.97 8.02 -3.38
C HIS A 101 7.13 9.51 -3.07
N ALA A 102 7.98 9.88 -2.11
CA ALA A 102 8.24 11.27 -1.77
C ALA A 102 8.88 12.06 -2.93
N PHE A 103 9.62 11.38 -3.82
CA PHE A 103 10.14 11.98 -5.06
C PHE A 103 9.05 12.44 -6.04
N GLN A 104 7.82 11.93 -5.89
CA GLN A 104 6.66 12.33 -6.69
C GLN A 104 5.86 13.47 -6.03
N GLY A 105 6.32 13.98 -4.89
CA GLY A 105 5.66 15.03 -4.11
C GLY A 105 5.28 14.58 -2.70
N ILE A 106 5.09 15.57 -1.82
CA ILE A 106 4.79 15.33 -0.40
C ILE A 106 3.46 14.57 -0.24
N ALA A 107 2.42 14.94 -1.00
CA ALA A 107 1.13 14.27 -0.96
C ALA A 107 1.28 12.78 -1.29
N ALA A 108 1.99 12.43 -2.37
CA ALA A 108 2.25 11.04 -2.76
C ALA A 108 3.09 10.29 -1.72
N GLY A 109 4.13 10.93 -1.17
CA GLY A 109 4.95 10.37 -0.10
C GLY A 109 4.13 10.00 1.14
N ILE A 110 3.13 10.80 1.51
CA ILE A 110 2.30 10.52 2.68
C ILE A 110 1.18 9.50 2.35
N THR A 111 0.40 9.72 1.29
CA THR A 111 -0.79 8.91 1.01
C THR A 111 -0.45 7.53 0.43
N ALA A 112 0.36 7.48 -0.62
CA ALA A 112 0.80 6.22 -1.23
C ALA A 112 1.98 5.64 -0.44
N GLY A 113 2.98 6.46 -0.14
CA GLY A 113 4.20 6.04 0.52
C GLY A 113 4.01 5.56 1.96
N LEU A 114 3.62 6.45 2.87
CA LEU A 114 3.51 6.15 4.29
C LEU A 114 2.28 5.29 4.61
N VAL A 115 1.08 5.76 4.24
CA VAL A 115 -0.17 5.03 4.52
C VAL A 115 -0.22 3.75 3.68
N GLY A 116 -0.06 3.87 2.36
CA GLY A 116 -0.08 2.70 1.47
C GLY A 116 1.04 1.71 1.79
N GLY A 117 2.28 2.18 1.97
CA GLY A 117 3.42 1.34 2.33
C GLY A 117 3.22 0.57 3.63
N PHE A 118 2.64 1.19 4.67
CA PHE A 118 2.33 0.51 5.92
C PHE A 118 1.40 -0.69 5.71
N TYR A 119 0.27 -0.49 5.02
CA TYR A 119 -0.71 -1.55 4.80
C TYR A 119 -0.17 -2.66 3.90
N LEU A 120 0.61 -2.32 2.88
CA LEU A 120 1.25 -3.30 1.99
C LEU A 120 2.32 -4.10 2.72
N ALA A 121 3.16 -3.44 3.52
CA ALA A 121 4.18 -4.09 4.34
C ALA A 121 3.54 -5.01 5.37
N PHE A 122 2.50 -4.54 6.08
CA PHE A 122 1.75 -5.37 7.03
C PHE A 122 1.15 -6.61 6.34
N SER A 123 0.49 -6.44 5.19
CA SER A 123 -0.06 -7.53 4.40
C SER A 123 1.02 -8.57 4.05
N TYR A 124 2.16 -8.11 3.53
CA TYR A 124 3.23 -9.00 3.14
C TYR A 124 3.85 -9.73 4.34
N VAL A 125 4.25 -9.01 5.40
CA VAL A 125 4.88 -9.64 6.58
C VAL A 125 3.92 -10.66 7.19
N HIS A 126 2.62 -10.35 7.30
CA HIS A 126 1.61 -11.24 7.84
C HIS A 126 1.52 -12.56 7.06
N TRP A 127 1.32 -12.50 5.74
CA TRP A 127 1.14 -13.70 4.94
C TRP A 127 2.44 -14.46 4.66
N SER A 128 3.59 -13.78 4.72
CA SER A 128 4.90 -14.43 4.55
C SER A 128 5.28 -15.35 5.72
N GLU A 129 4.60 -15.25 6.87
CA GLU A 129 4.72 -16.25 7.95
C GLU A 129 4.12 -17.62 7.55
N ILE A 130 3.23 -17.64 6.55
CA ILE A 130 2.52 -18.83 6.08
C ILE A 130 3.06 -19.28 4.72
N SER A 131 3.11 -18.36 3.74
CA SER A 131 3.57 -18.62 2.38
C SER A 131 3.99 -17.33 1.69
N HIS A 132 5.21 -17.31 1.14
CA HIS A 132 5.71 -16.17 0.35
C HIS A 132 4.87 -15.92 -0.90
N TRP A 133 4.37 -16.97 -1.55
CA TRP A 133 3.50 -16.84 -2.73
C TRP A 133 2.17 -16.19 -2.36
N THR A 134 1.56 -16.62 -1.26
CA THR A 134 0.33 -15.99 -0.77
C THR A 134 0.58 -14.52 -0.40
N ALA A 135 1.71 -14.21 0.22
CA ALA A 135 2.09 -12.85 0.59
C ALA A 135 2.20 -11.92 -0.62
N ILE A 136 2.87 -12.37 -1.68
CA ILE A 136 3.00 -11.62 -2.93
C ILE A 136 1.63 -11.37 -3.55
N TRP A 137 0.81 -12.41 -3.72
CA TRP A 137 -0.47 -12.29 -4.41
C TRP A 137 -1.50 -11.48 -3.63
N VAL A 138 -1.64 -11.70 -2.33
CA VAL A 138 -2.59 -10.94 -1.51
C VAL A 138 -2.19 -9.46 -1.47
N THR A 139 -0.90 -9.17 -1.32
CA THR A 139 -0.41 -7.79 -1.27
C THR A 139 -0.56 -7.09 -2.61
N THR A 140 -0.17 -7.75 -3.71
CA THR A 140 -0.33 -7.24 -5.07
C THR A 140 -1.81 -6.98 -5.39
N LEU A 141 -2.69 -7.95 -5.10
CA LEU A 141 -4.12 -7.82 -5.37
C LEU A 141 -4.75 -6.70 -4.55
N SER A 142 -4.41 -6.59 -3.26
CA SER A 142 -4.85 -5.47 -2.42
C SER A 142 -4.35 -4.12 -2.94
N HIS A 143 -3.15 -4.09 -3.49
CA HIS A 143 -2.58 -2.91 -4.14
C HIS A 143 -3.35 -2.54 -5.41
N SER A 144 -3.52 -3.48 -6.33
CA SER A 144 -4.27 -3.30 -7.58
C SER A 144 -5.70 -2.84 -7.34
N ILE A 145 -6.43 -3.46 -6.40
CA ILE A 145 -7.82 -3.08 -6.09
C ILE A 145 -7.88 -1.65 -5.55
N HIS A 146 -6.97 -1.29 -4.64
CA HIS A 146 -6.90 0.10 -4.15
C HIS A 146 -6.66 1.09 -5.28
N ASN A 147 -5.66 0.83 -6.13
CA ASN A 147 -5.34 1.72 -7.25
C ASN A 147 -6.50 1.81 -8.22
N ALA A 148 -7.19 0.70 -8.51
CA ALA A 148 -8.39 0.70 -9.33
C ALA A 148 -9.50 1.59 -8.74
N ILE A 149 -9.72 1.55 -7.42
CA ILE A 149 -10.70 2.42 -6.75
C ILE A 149 -10.28 3.88 -6.89
N ILE A 150 -9.04 4.23 -6.54
CA ILE A 150 -8.56 5.62 -6.58
C ILE A 150 -8.57 6.18 -8.00
N ILE A 151 -8.08 5.41 -8.99
CA ILE A 151 -8.09 5.81 -10.40
C ILE A 151 -9.53 5.99 -10.90
N SER A 152 -10.44 5.07 -10.56
CA SER A 152 -11.85 5.21 -10.97
C SER A 152 -12.50 6.46 -10.38
N LEU A 153 -12.24 6.77 -9.10
CA LEU A 153 -12.73 8.01 -8.49
C LEU A 153 -12.14 9.23 -9.19
N ALA A 154 -10.85 9.23 -9.49
CA ALA A 154 -10.20 10.34 -10.18
C ALA A 154 -10.79 10.57 -11.59
N ILE A 155 -11.11 9.49 -12.34
CA ILE A 155 -11.83 9.59 -13.63
C ILE A 155 -13.22 10.22 -13.42
N LEU A 156 -13.99 9.72 -12.44
CA LEU A 156 -15.36 10.18 -12.17
C LEU A 156 -15.42 11.66 -11.79
N PHE A 157 -14.39 12.18 -11.12
CA PHE A 157 -14.30 13.59 -10.71
C PHE A 157 -13.50 14.48 -11.68
N GLY A 158 -13.04 13.94 -12.82
CA GLY A 158 -12.30 14.72 -13.83
C GLY A 158 -10.92 15.19 -13.36
N GLN A 159 -10.23 14.38 -12.57
CA GLN A 159 -8.92 14.67 -11.96
C GLN A 159 -7.74 13.96 -12.66
N LEU A 160 -7.95 13.37 -13.85
CA LEU A 160 -6.94 12.68 -14.66
C LEU A 160 -6.88 13.23 -16.08
#